data_AF-A0A8H3WJL7-F1
#
_entry.id   AF-A0A8H3WJL7-F1
#
_cell.length_a   1.000
_cell.length_b   1.000
_cell.length_c   1.000
_cell.angle_alpha   90.00
_cell.angle_beta   90.00
_cell.angle_gamma   90.00
#
_symmetry.space_group_name_H-M   'P 1'
#
loop_
_entity.id
_entity.type
_entity.pdbx_description
1 polymer ?
#
loop_
_entity_poly.entity_id
_entity_poly.type
_entity_poly.pdbx_seq_one_letter_code
_entity_poly.pdbx_strand_id
1 'polypeptide(L)'
;MSKPDTIYADERRFLDERGSSASLAPNGENPATIMEKAVRERIIDAYFYKEQCFAVNEADIVDRVVEHVTFIGGTYGVTQKPTPFLCLAFKLLQLAPSDEILETYLGFGGEKFKYLRALAVFYIRMTRKAKDVYLLLEPFLEDRRKLRRKGRAGTSLTYMDEFVDDLLTKSRVCATSFRELPKRVDLVDLGELEERISPLGDIDELLEEAEEEERREASEGSPRDNGADDSEGEVVEDRRGSGEPMDVERRSRSRSRDRSP
;
A
#
# COMPACT_ATOMS: atom_id res chain seq x y z
N MET A 1 37.20 3.90 -36.76
CA MET A 1 36.75 4.62 -35.55
C MET A 1 35.56 3.84 -35.00
N SER A 2 35.70 3.22 -33.83
CA SER A 2 34.57 2.56 -33.17
C SER A 2 33.50 3.61 -32.91
N LYS A 3 32.23 3.28 -33.19
CA LYS A 3 31.12 4.16 -32.79
C LYS A 3 31.21 4.34 -31.27
N PRO A 4 31.00 5.57 -30.75
CA PRO A 4 30.88 5.75 -29.32
C PRO A 4 29.73 4.85 -28.83
N ASP A 5 29.97 4.09 -27.77
CA ASP A 5 29.00 3.22 -27.08
C ASP A 5 27.97 4.05 -26.27
N THR A 6 27.63 5.24 -26.78
CA THR A 6 26.54 6.05 -26.24
C THR A 6 25.24 5.47 -26.77
N ILE A 7 24.62 4.59 -25.98
CA ILE A 7 23.23 4.21 -26.15
C ILE A 7 22.40 5.44 -25.80
N TYR A 8 22.11 6.28 -26.79
CA TYR A 8 20.99 7.22 -26.64
C TYR A 8 19.74 6.38 -26.43
N ALA A 9 19.09 6.53 -25.29
CA ALA A 9 17.77 5.97 -25.03
C ALA A 9 16.77 6.61 -26.00
N ASP A 10 16.77 6.14 -27.24
CA ASP A 10 15.89 6.64 -28.28
C ASP A 10 14.49 6.10 -27.99
N GLU A 11 13.63 6.96 -27.44
CA GLU A 11 12.27 6.61 -27.03
C GLU A 11 11.48 5.98 -28.18
N ARG A 12 11.75 6.41 -29.42
CA ARG A 12 11.14 5.84 -30.63
C ARG A 12 11.63 4.42 -30.91
N ARG A 13 12.89 4.11 -30.59
CA ARG A 13 13.45 2.77 -30.75
C ARG A 13 12.93 1.80 -29.69
N PHE A 14 12.73 2.27 -28.45
CA PHE A 14 12.11 1.45 -27.40
C PHE A 14 10.65 1.10 -27.71
N LEU A 15 9.92 2.02 -28.34
CA LEU A 15 8.53 1.82 -28.74
C LEU A 15 8.36 0.99 -30.02
N ASP A 16 9.44 0.69 -30.73
CA ASP A 16 9.38 -0.16 -31.92
C ASP A 16 9.24 -1.63 -31.50
N GLU A 17 8.00 -2.12 -31.47
CA GLU A 17 7.60 -3.48 -31.06
C GLU A 17 8.19 -4.59 -31.95
N ARG A 18 8.96 -4.25 -33.00
CA ARG A 18 9.56 -5.19 -33.95
C ARG A 18 10.68 -6.07 -33.38
N GLY A 19 10.95 -5.98 -32.08
CA GLY A 19 11.58 -7.05 -31.30
C GLY A 19 13.04 -7.37 -31.62
N SER A 20 13.73 -6.59 -32.46
CA SER A 20 15.08 -6.93 -32.93
C SER A 20 16.22 -6.39 -32.07
N SER A 21 15.97 -5.54 -31.05
CA SER A 21 17.05 -4.96 -30.25
C SER A 21 16.77 -4.65 -28.77
N ALA A 22 15.63 -5.08 -28.22
CA ALA A 22 15.31 -4.83 -26.80
C ALA A 22 15.72 -6.03 -25.94
N SER A 23 16.50 -5.79 -24.89
CA SER A 23 16.78 -6.78 -23.85
C SER A 23 15.47 -7.15 -23.13
N LEU A 24 15.21 -8.45 -23.02
CA LEU A 24 14.05 -8.95 -22.28
C LEU A 24 14.21 -8.66 -20.78
N ALA A 25 13.08 -8.42 -20.11
CA ALA A 25 13.06 -8.38 -18.66
C ALA A 25 13.40 -9.78 -18.08
N PRO A 26 13.85 -9.88 -16.82
CA PRO A 26 14.20 -11.16 -16.20
C PRO A 26 13.08 -12.21 -16.16
N ASN A 27 11.82 -11.78 -16.26
CA ASN A 27 10.65 -12.64 -16.41
C ASN A 27 10.41 -13.15 -17.85
N GLY A 28 11.21 -12.72 -18.82
CA GLY A 28 11.12 -13.09 -20.22
C GLY A 28 10.20 -12.22 -21.08
N GLU A 29 9.58 -11.19 -20.51
CA GLU A 29 8.70 -10.27 -21.25
C GLU A 29 9.48 -9.11 -21.87
N ASN A 30 8.96 -8.56 -22.97
CA ASN A 30 9.52 -7.34 -23.54
C ASN A 30 9.09 -6.14 -22.66
N PRO A 31 10.04 -5.36 -22.08
CA PRO A 31 9.71 -4.21 -21.24
C PRO A 31 8.77 -3.19 -21.91
N ALA A 32 8.83 -3.07 -23.24
CA ALA A 32 7.96 -2.16 -24.01
C ALA A 32 6.50 -2.61 -24.04
N THR A 33 6.21 -3.90 -23.83
CA THR A 33 4.86 -4.48 -23.92
C THR A 33 4.22 -4.80 -22.58
N ILE A 34 4.96 -4.69 -21.47
CA ILE A 34 4.44 -4.94 -20.11
C ILE A 34 3.23 -4.06 -19.79
N MET A 35 3.31 -2.77 -20.17
CA MET A 35 2.18 -1.85 -20.00
C MET A 35 1.26 -1.88 -21.21
N GLU A 36 -0.06 -1.82 -20.98
CA GLU A 36 -1.08 -1.80 -22.04
C GLU A 36 -0.82 -0.66 -23.05
N LYS A 37 -0.96 -0.95 -24.36
CA LYS A 37 -0.70 0.02 -25.43
C LYS A 37 -1.42 1.35 -25.23
N ALA A 38 -2.71 1.29 -24.87
CA ALA A 38 -3.52 2.49 -24.61
C ALA A 38 -2.96 3.34 -23.45
N VAL A 39 -2.37 2.70 -22.43
CA VAL A 39 -1.75 3.41 -21.31
C VAL A 39 -0.43 4.04 -21.74
N ARG A 40 0.40 3.33 -22.53
CA ARG A 40 1.67 3.86 -23.05
C ARG A 40 1.47 5.10 -23.91
N GLU A 41 0.51 5.08 -24.84
CA GLU A 41 0.18 6.25 -25.68
C GLU A 41 -0.21 7.45 -24.81
N ARG A 42 -1.02 7.24 -23.77
CA ARG A 42 -1.41 8.29 -22.82
C ARG A 42 -0.23 8.83 -22.01
N ILE A 43 0.73 7.98 -21.65
CA ILE A 43 1.97 8.38 -20.96
C ILE A 43 2.83 9.24 -21.87
N ILE A 44 3.11 8.78 -23.08
CA ILE A 44 3.96 9.50 -24.03
C ILE A 44 3.36 10.86 -24.37
N ASP A 45 2.04 10.95 -24.47
CA ASP A 45 1.33 12.21 -24.73
C ASP A 45 1.19 13.12 -23.51
N ALA A 46 1.43 12.62 -22.30
CA ALA A 46 1.30 13.41 -21.09
C ALA A 46 2.37 14.51 -21.02
N TYR A 47 1.94 15.71 -20.64
CA TYR A 47 2.83 16.86 -20.43
C TYR A 47 3.98 16.52 -19.47
N PHE A 48 3.66 15.83 -18.36
CA PHE A 48 4.65 15.40 -17.38
C PHE A 48 5.76 14.55 -18.01
N TYR A 49 5.40 13.59 -18.87
CA TYR A 49 6.38 12.71 -19.51
C TYR A 49 7.30 13.47 -20.46
N LYS A 50 6.73 14.36 -21.29
CA LYS A 50 7.49 15.15 -22.28
C LYS A 50 8.46 16.15 -21.63
N GLU A 51 8.13 16.68 -20.46
CA GLU A 51 8.94 17.70 -19.78
C GLU A 51 9.89 17.09 -18.74
N GLN A 52 9.40 16.16 -17.92
CA GLN A 52 10.11 15.68 -16.74
C GLN A 52 10.77 14.31 -16.93
N CYS A 53 10.33 13.53 -17.91
CA CYS A 53 10.92 12.22 -18.24
C CYS A 53 11.81 12.26 -19.50
N PHE A 54 12.04 13.43 -20.07
CA PHE A 54 12.92 13.59 -21.23
C PHE A 54 14.39 13.45 -20.81
N ALA A 55 15.11 12.54 -21.46
CA ALA A 55 16.55 12.32 -21.28
C ALA A 55 17.00 12.18 -19.81
N VAL A 56 16.15 11.58 -18.96
CA VAL A 56 16.49 11.32 -17.55
C VAL A 56 17.32 10.05 -17.39
N ASN A 57 18.26 10.08 -16.45
CA ASN A 57 19.04 8.93 -15.98
C ASN A 57 18.43 8.34 -14.70
N GLU A 58 19.01 7.25 -14.20
CA GLU A 58 18.57 6.60 -12.97
C GLU A 58 18.64 7.55 -11.76
N ALA A 59 19.73 8.31 -11.62
CA ALA A 59 19.84 9.30 -10.55
C ALA A 59 18.72 10.35 -10.59
N ASP A 60 18.39 10.85 -11.79
CA ASP A 60 17.33 11.84 -11.98
C ASP A 60 15.95 11.30 -11.59
N ILE A 61 15.71 9.99 -11.71
CA ILE A 61 14.45 9.38 -11.27
C ILE A 61 14.21 9.64 -9.79
N VAL A 62 15.25 9.58 -8.95
CA VAL A 62 15.13 9.84 -7.51
C VAL A 62 14.63 11.27 -7.29
N ASP A 63 15.24 12.24 -7.94
CA ASP A 63 14.86 13.66 -7.84
C ASP A 63 13.43 13.89 -8.33
N ARG A 64 13.06 13.30 -9.48
CA ARG A 64 11.70 13.41 -10.03
C ARG A 64 10.65 12.76 -9.14
N VAL A 65 10.98 11.65 -8.47
CA VAL A 65 10.08 11.02 -7.50
C VAL A 65 9.83 11.95 -6.33
N VAL A 66 10.89 12.52 -5.76
CA VAL A 66 10.80 13.40 -4.59
C VAL A 66 10.02 14.67 -4.92
N GLU A 67 10.27 15.25 -6.09
CA GLU A 67 9.66 16.53 -6.48
C GLU A 67 8.20 16.39 -6.92
N HIS A 68 7.86 15.33 -7.67
CA HIS A 68 6.59 15.27 -8.40
C HIS A 68 5.64 14.16 -7.94
N VAL A 69 6.11 13.13 -7.25
CA VAL A 69 5.25 12.01 -6.84
C VAL A 69 4.68 12.26 -5.45
N THR A 70 3.42 12.68 -5.42
CA THR A 70 2.68 12.90 -4.16
C THR A 70 1.62 11.84 -3.87
N PHE A 71 1.37 10.95 -4.84
CA PHE A 71 0.42 9.84 -4.75
C PHE A 71 0.81 8.71 -5.72
N ILE A 72 0.44 7.48 -5.35
CA ILE A 72 0.49 6.31 -6.23
C ILE A 72 -0.82 6.20 -7.01
N GLY A 73 -0.78 5.74 -8.26
CA GLY A 73 -2.00 5.56 -9.04
C GLY A 73 -1.70 5.29 -10.52
N GLY A 74 -2.73 4.87 -11.25
CA GLY A 74 -2.62 4.61 -12.69
C GLY A 74 -3.01 5.81 -13.53
N THR A 75 -4.18 5.75 -14.14
CA THR A 75 -4.82 6.88 -14.81
C THR A 75 -5.96 7.42 -13.95
N TYR A 76 -6.20 8.73 -14.01
CA TYR A 76 -7.27 9.38 -13.25
C TYR A 76 -8.03 10.42 -14.06
N GLY A 77 -9.23 10.75 -13.58
CA GLY A 77 -10.14 11.69 -14.22
C GLY A 77 -10.80 11.18 -15.50
N VAL A 78 -11.74 11.96 -16.04
CA VAL A 78 -12.49 11.64 -17.27
C VAL A 78 -11.55 11.56 -18.48
N THR A 79 -10.50 12.38 -18.49
CA THR A 79 -9.49 12.42 -19.56
C THR A 79 -8.44 11.30 -19.46
N GLN A 80 -8.54 10.40 -18.45
CA GLN A 80 -7.62 9.28 -18.24
C GLN A 80 -6.14 9.74 -18.22
N LYS A 81 -5.84 10.82 -17.49
CA LYS A 81 -4.48 11.34 -17.38
C LYS A 81 -3.63 10.36 -16.56
N PRO A 82 -2.44 9.96 -17.03
CA PRO A 82 -1.53 9.13 -16.24
C PRO A 82 -0.98 9.93 -15.06
N THR A 83 -0.75 9.26 -13.94
CA THR A 83 -0.07 9.87 -12.79
C THR A 83 1.43 10.04 -13.06
N PRO A 84 2.12 10.99 -12.39
CA PRO A 84 3.58 11.06 -12.41
C PRO A 84 4.26 9.75 -12.01
N PHE A 85 3.69 9.05 -11.02
CA PHE A 85 4.14 7.72 -10.60
C PHE A 85 4.16 6.72 -11.76
N LEU A 86 3.08 6.66 -12.54
CA LEU A 86 2.96 5.76 -13.68
C LEU A 86 3.93 6.14 -14.82
N CYS A 87 4.11 7.44 -15.06
CA CYS A 87 5.07 7.93 -16.06
C CYS A 87 6.52 7.56 -15.71
N LEU A 88 6.91 7.68 -14.44
CA LEU A 88 8.24 7.29 -13.97
C LEU A 88 8.42 5.77 -13.98
N ALA A 89 7.37 5.00 -13.66
CA ALA A 89 7.40 3.54 -13.78
C ALA A 89 7.65 3.10 -15.24
N PHE A 90 6.97 3.73 -16.19
CA PHE A 90 7.23 3.51 -17.62
C PHE A 90 8.64 3.92 -18.02
N LYS A 91 9.18 5.00 -17.45
CA LYS A 91 10.56 5.42 -17.73
C LYS A 91 11.58 4.41 -17.17
N LEU A 92 11.36 3.82 -16.00
CA LEU A 92 12.20 2.75 -15.48
C LEU A 92 12.18 1.50 -16.37
N LEU A 93 11.05 1.19 -17.02
CA LEU A 93 11.00 0.12 -18.03
C LEU A 93 11.88 0.41 -19.25
N GLN A 94 12.04 1.68 -19.61
CA GLN A 94 12.95 2.10 -20.69
C GLN A 94 14.42 2.06 -20.27
N LEU A 95 14.72 2.48 -19.05
CA LEU A 95 16.08 2.53 -18.53
C LEU A 95 16.61 1.13 -18.19
N ALA A 96 15.74 0.21 -17.79
CA ALA A 96 16.09 -1.14 -17.38
C ALA A 96 17.25 -1.17 -16.36
N PRO A 97 17.09 -0.53 -15.18
CA PRO A 97 18.14 -0.41 -14.19
C PRO A 97 18.64 -1.78 -13.71
N SER A 98 19.92 -1.82 -13.28
CA SER A 98 20.54 -2.99 -12.68
C SER A 98 19.97 -3.30 -11.29
N ASP A 99 20.23 -4.52 -10.80
CA ASP A 99 19.78 -4.95 -9.48
C ASP A 99 20.36 -4.08 -8.34
N GLU A 100 21.62 -3.63 -8.46
CA GLU A 100 22.25 -2.73 -7.48
C GLU A 100 21.50 -1.40 -7.30
N ILE A 101 20.98 -0.85 -8.40
CA ILE A 101 20.19 0.39 -8.37
C ILE A 101 18.83 0.13 -7.72
N LEU A 102 18.20 -1.01 -8.01
CA LEU A 102 16.92 -1.38 -7.41
C LEU A 102 17.04 -1.64 -5.90
N GLU A 103 18.10 -2.32 -5.46
CA GLU A 103 18.42 -2.50 -4.05
C GLU A 103 18.61 -1.15 -3.35
N THR A 104 19.30 -0.22 -4.01
CA THR A 104 19.47 1.15 -3.52
C THR A 104 18.14 1.90 -3.39
N TYR A 105 17.22 1.74 -4.37
CA TYR A 105 15.89 2.35 -4.31
C TYR A 105 14.99 1.73 -3.25
N LEU A 106 15.09 0.42 -3.01
CA LEU A 106 14.30 -0.29 -2.01
C LEU A 106 14.78 0.00 -0.58
N GLY A 107 16.10 -0.11 -0.38
CA GLY A 107 16.77 0.12 0.89
C GLY A 107 16.88 1.60 1.21
N PHE A 108 18.08 2.16 1.02
CA PHE A 108 18.41 3.53 1.43
C PHE A 108 17.48 4.60 0.86
N GLY A 109 17.16 4.52 -0.43
CA GLY A 109 16.24 5.46 -1.08
C GLY A 109 14.81 5.31 -0.54
N GLY A 110 14.37 4.07 -0.33
CA GLY A 110 13.04 3.74 0.11
C GLY A 110 12.77 4.08 1.57
N GLU A 111 13.79 4.02 2.43
CA GLU A 111 13.69 4.45 3.83
C GLU A 111 13.42 5.95 3.94
N LYS A 112 14.13 6.75 3.12
CA LYS A 112 13.96 8.20 3.08
C LYS A 112 12.69 8.62 2.35
N PHE A 113 12.42 7.99 1.21
CA PHE A 113 11.35 8.38 0.30
C PHE A 113 10.40 7.21 0.04
N LYS A 114 9.26 7.22 0.74
CA LYS A 114 8.23 6.18 0.60
C LYS A 114 7.73 5.98 -0.83
N TYR A 115 7.63 7.04 -1.64
CA TYR A 115 7.17 6.90 -3.02
C TYR A 115 8.23 6.27 -3.95
N LEU A 116 9.52 6.40 -3.60
CA LEU A 116 10.60 5.71 -4.32
C LEU A 116 10.56 4.21 -4.05
N ARG A 117 10.32 3.82 -2.78
CA ARG A 117 10.08 2.41 -2.43
C ARG A 117 8.89 1.85 -3.20
N ALA A 118 7.75 2.56 -3.20
CA ALA A 118 6.56 2.13 -3.93
C ALA A 118 6.85 1.96 -5.43
N LEU A 119 7.67 2.85 -6.01
CA LEU A 119 8.04 2.78 -7.42
C LEU A 119 8.93 1.56 -7.72
N ALA A 120 9.92 1.31 -6.87
CA ALA A 120 10.82 0.16 -7.01
C ALA A 120 10.08 -1.18 -6.84
N VAL A 121 9.24 -1.29 -5.82
CA VAL A 121 8.37 -2.45 -5.59
C VAL A 121 7.45 -2.72 -6.79
N PHE A 122 6.85 -1.67 -7.34
CA PHE A 122 6.01 -1.77 -8.54
C PHE A 122 6.81 -2.22 -9.76
N TYR A 123 8.03 -1.72 -9.95
CA TYR A 123 8.92 -2.12 -11.04
C TYR A 123 9.39 -3.58 -10.93
N ILE A 124 9.73 -4.03 -9.73
CA ILE A 124 10.12 -5.41 -9.46
C ILE A 124 8.97 -6.36 -9.80
N ARG A 125 7.74 -6.04 -9.34
CA ARG A 125 6.55 -6.83 -9.65
C ARG A 125 6.30 -7.00 -11.15
N MET A 126 6.65 -5.99 -11.95
CA MET A 126 6.49 -6.02 -13.41
C MET A 126 7.56 -6.86 -14.13
N THR A 127 8.78 -6.92 -13.61
CA THR A 127 9.95 -7.37 -14.40
C THR A 127 10.61 -8.65 -13.88
N ARG A 128 10.44 -8.98 -12.59
CA ARG A 128 11.11 -10.11 -11.94
C ARG A 128 10.25 -11.38 -11.97
N LYS A 129 10.89 -12.53 -11.74
CA LYS A 129 10.22 -13.84 -11.69
C LYS A 129 9.42 -13.97 -10.39
N ALA A 130 8.44 -14.87 -10.36
CA ALA A 130 7.56 -15.05 -9.20
C ALA A 130 8.33 -15.26 -7.89
N LYS A 131 9.36 -16.13 -7.89
CA LYS A 131 10.23 -16.37 -6.73
C LYS A 131 10.87 -15.08 -6.20
N ASP A 132 11.54 -14.34 -7.07
CA ASP A 132 12.26 -13.12 -6.68
C ASP A 132 11.28 -12.02 -6.23
N VAL A 133 10.09 -11.97 -6.82
CA VAL A 133 9.02 -11.05 -6.40
C VAL A 133 8.62 -11.33 -4.96
N TYR A 134 8.38 -12.58 -4.57
CA TYR A 134 8.06 -12.90 -3.17
C TYR A 134 9.22 -12.52 -2.23
N LEU A 135 10.45 -12.95 -2.54
CA LEU A 135 11.62 -12.69 -1.69
C LEU A 135 11.90 -11.19 -1.50
N LEU A 136 11.75 -10.38 -2.55
CA LEU A 136 12.04 -8.95 -2.49
C LEU A 136 10.88 -8.14 -1.90
N LEU A 137 9.63 -8.57 -2.06
CA LEU A 137 8.46 -7.80 -1.62
C LEU A 137 7.99 -8.13 -0.21
N GLU A 138 8.08 -9.40 0.22
CA GLU A 138 7.60 -9.85 1.54
C GLU A 138 8.17 -9.04 2.73
N PRO A 139 9.46 -8.64 2.75
CA PRO A 139 9.99 -7.81 3.84
C PRO A 139 9.29 -6.45 3.99
N PHE A 140 8.71 -5.91 2.91
CA PHE A 140 8.05 -4.61 2.92
C PHE A 140 6.59 -4.67 3.37
N LEU A 141 6.06 -5.87 3.71
CA LEU A 141 4.78 -6.00 4.40
C LEU A 141 4.83 -5.48 5.84
N GLU A 142 6.01 -5.25 6.40
CA GLU A 142 6.18 -4.56 7.69
C GLU A 142 6.06 -3.03 7.56
N ASP A 143 6.14 -2.48 6.35
CA ASP A 143 6.15 -1.05 6.12
C ASP A 143 4.75 -0.43 6.25
N ARG A 144 4.42 0.05 7.45
CA ARG A 144 3.15 0.72 7.76
C ARG A 144 3.07 2.21 7.38
N ARG A 145 3.93 2.70 6.48
CA ARG A 145 3.93 4.14 6.10
C ARG A 145 2.74 4.47 5.21
N LYS A 146 2.06 5.58 5.53
CA LYS A 146 0.90 6.09 4.79
C LYS A 146 1.26 6.55 3.38
N LEU A 147 0.51 6.06 2.38
CA LEU A 147 0.56 6.48 0.99
C LEU A 147 -0.78 7.10 0.56
N ARG A 148 -0.73 8.03 -0.38
CA ARG A 148 -1.95 8.54 -1.04
C ARG A 148 -2.16 7.76 -2.33
N ARG A 149 -3.34 7.18 -2.52
CA ARG A 149 -3.72 6.48 -3.76
C ARG A 149 -4.67 7.35 -4.58
N LYS A 150 -4.36 7.59 -5.84
CA LYS A 150 -5.21 8.29 -6.80
C LYS A 150 -5.93 7.28 -7.69
N GLY A 151 -7.23 7.15 -7.48
CA GLY A 151 -8.12 6.37 -8.33
C GLY A 151 -8.91 7.24 -9.31
N ARG A 152 -9.85 6.62 -10.02
CA ARG A 152 -10.80 7.34 -10.89
C ARG A 152 -11.74 8.25 -10.09
N ALA A 153 -12.16 7.82 -8.90
CA ALA A 153 -13.14 8.50 -8.07
C ALA A 153 -12.55 9.55 -7.10
N GLY A 154 -11.22 9.65 -6.98
CA GLY A 154 -10.59 10.60 -6.05
C GLY A 154 -9.26 10.11 -5.49
N THR A 155 -8.86 10.70 -4.36
CA THR A 155 -7.70 10.28 -3.57
C THR A 155 -8.16 9.54 -2.32
N SER A 156 -7.65 8.33 -2.10
CA SER A 156 -7.83 7.58 -0.85
C SER A 156 -6.50 7.48 -0.10
N LEU A 157 -6.59 7.27 1.22
CA LEU A 157 -5.45 6.88 2.03
C LEU A 157 -5.26 5.37 1.89
N THR A 158 -4.01 4.93 1.78
CA THR A 158 -3.59 3.52 1.82
C THR A 158 -2.25 3.45 2.52
N TYR A 159 -1.69 2.26 2.67
CA TYR A 159 -0.40 2.04 3.31
C TYR A 159 0.55 1.29 2.38
N MET A 160 1.83 1.19 2.75
CA MET A 160 2.84 0.56 1.89
C MET A 160 2.68 -0.96 1.89
N ASP A 161 2.52 -1.57 3.06
CA ASP A 161 2.09 -2.96 3.26
C ASP A 161 0.85 -3.32 2.44
N GLU A 162 -0.23 -2.51 2.51
CA GLU A 162 -1.42 -2.72 1.67
C GLU A 162 -1.11 -2.65 0.17
N PHE A 163 -0.21 -1.75 -0.23
CA PHE A 163 0.18 -1.62 -1.63
C PHE A 163 1.03 -2.81 -2.10
N VAL A 164 1.92 -3.32 -1.25
CA VAL A 164 2.72 -4.51 -1.50
C VAL A 164 1.82 -5.75 -1.61
N ASP A 165 0.87 -5.90 -0.68
CA ASP A 165 -0.11 -6.99 -0.72
C ASP A 165 -0.99 -6.92 -1.97
N ASP A 166 -1.45 -5.72 -2.36
CA ASP A 166 -2.16 -5.49 -3.62
C ASP A 166 -1.35 -5.98 -4.84
N LEU A 167 -0.03 -5.86 -4.82
CA LEU A 167 0.83 -6.31 -5.92
C LEU A 167 1.03 -7.82 -5.95
N LEU A 168 1.03 -8.49 -4.79
CA LEU A 168 1.16 -9.94 -4.68
C LEU A 168 -0.14 -10.66 -5.00
N THR A 169 -1.29 -10.08 -4.63
CA THR A 169 -2.59 -10.75 -4.70
C THR A 169 -3.42 -10.34 -5.94
N LYS A 170 -3.36 -9.07 -6.37
CA LYS A 170 -4.22 -8.56 -7.44
C LYS A 170 -3.54 -8.66 -8.80
N SER A 171 -4.33 -9.03 -9.81
CA SER A 171 -3.89 -9.10 -11.21
C SER A 171 -3.73 -7.72 -11.86
N ARG A 172 -4.33 -6.67 -11.29
CA ARG A 172 -4.28 -5.31 -11.86
C ARG A 172 -4.08 -4.25 -10.79
N VAL A 173 -2.99 -3.49 -10.88
CA VAL A 173 -2.68 -2.36 -9.99
C VAL A 173 -2.19 -1.17 -10.83
N CYS A 174 -2.56 0.06 -10.43
CA CYS A 174 -2.15 1.29 -11.09
C CYS A 174 -2.32 1.31 -12.62
N ALA A 175 -3.45 0.80 -13.14
CA ALA A 175 -3.76 0.70 -14.57
C ALA A 175 -2.81 -0.22 -15.39
N THR A 176 -1.95 -0.98 -14.72
CA THR A 176 -1.13 -2.04 -15.32
C THR A 176 -1.73 -3.39 -14.96
N SER A 177 -1.88 -4.24 -15.96
CA SER A 177 -2.29 -5.63 -15.80
C SER A 177 -1.03 -6.49 -15.73
N PHE A 178 -0.92 -7.30 -14.67
CA PHE A 178 0.24 -8.18 -14.47
C PHE A 178 -0.10 -9.61 -14.87
N ARG A 179 0.94 -10.38 -15.19
CA ARG A 179 0.84 -11.84 -15.23
C ARG A 179 0.45 -12.37 -13.85
N GLU A 180 -0.42 -13.37 -13.84
CA GLU A 180 -0.81 -14.09 -12.62
C GLU A 180 0.42 -14.74 -11.99
N LEU A 181 0.59 -14.51 -10.70
CA LEU A 181 1.61 -15.17 -9.90
C LEU A 181 1.10 -16.57 -9.52
N PRO A 182 1.93 -17.63 -9.63
CA PRO A 182 1.65 -18.90 -8.97
C PRO A 182 1.40 -18.66 -7.49
N LYS A 183 0.49 -19.43 -6.88
CA LYS A 183 0.23 -19.27 -5.46
C LYS A 183 1.49 -19.64 -4.70
N ARG A 184 1.69 -18.95 -3.57
CA ARG A 184 2.85 -19.20 -2.71
C ARG A 184 2.92 -20.66 -2.26
N VAL A 185 1.78 -21.28 -1.95
CA VAL A 185 1.68 -22.70 -1.57
C VAL A 185 2.31 -23.59 -2.63
N ASP A 186 1.96 -23.39 -3.89
CA ASP A 186 2.49 -24.18 -5.02
C ASP A 186 4.02 -24.04 -5.15
N LEU A 187 4.58 -22.85 -4.85
CA LEU A 187 6.02 -22.61 -4.90
C LEU A 187 6.77 -23.19 -3.70
N VAL A 188 6.12 -23.28 -2.54
CA VAL A 188 6.65 -23.96 -1.36
C VAL A 188 6.66 -25.47 -1.59
N ASP A 189 5.57 -26.03 -2.12
CA ASP A 189 5.46 -27.46 -2.45
C ASP A 189 6.51 -27.90 -3.48
N LEU A 190 6.87 -27.02 -4.41
CA LEU A 190 7.93 -27.25 -5.40
C LEU A 190 9.35 -27.10 -4.80
N GLY A 191 9.47 -26.62 -3.57
CA GLY A 191 10.74 -26.34 -2.90
C GLY A 191 11.49 -25.12 -3.46
N GLU A 192 10.81 -24.25 -4.21
CA GLU A 192 11.41 -23.02 -4.74
C GLU A 192 11.45 -21.88 -3.71
N LEU A 193 10.51 -21.88 -2.77
CA LEU A 193 10.36 -20.92 -1.67
C LEU A 193 10.20 -21.63 -0.32
N GLU A 194 10.67 -21.00 0.74
CA GLU A 194 10.40 -21.44 2.11
C GLU A 194 9.07 -20.87 2.60
N GLU A 195 8.51 -21.42 3.68
CA GLU A 195 7.32 -20.87 4.33
C GLU A 195 7.58 -19.43 4.80
N ARG A 196 6.56 -18.57 4.72
CA ARG A 196 6.72 -17.17 5.09
C ARG A 196 6.71 -17.06 6.59
N ILE A 197 7.82 -16.63 7.17
CA ILE A 197 7.86 -16.26 8.58
C ILE A 197 7.33 -14.83 8.69
N SER A 198 6.15 -14.67 9.28
CA SER A 198 5.60 -13.35 9.59
C SER A 198 6.45 -12.69 10.68
N PRO A 199 6.74 -11.38 10.62
CA PRO A 199 7.39 -10.67 11.72
C PRO A 199 6.63 -10.75 13.05
N LEU A 200 5.32 -11.03 12.99
CA LEU A 200 4.46 -11.21 14.16
C LEU A 200 4.57 -12.61 14.79
N GLY A 201 5.27 -13.57 14.18
CA GLY A 201 5.34 -14.95 14.67
C GLY A 201 4.23 -15.85 14.14
N ASP A 202 4.07 -17.02 14.76
CA ASP A 202 3.02 -17.98 14.45
C ASP A 202 1.67 -17.51 15.02
N ILE A 203 0.61 -17.66 14.24
CA ILE A 203 -0.74 -17.24 14.62
C ILE A 203 -1.24 -18.08 15.79
N ASP A 204 -0.91 -19.38 15.80
CA ASP A 204 -1.35 -20.29 16.85
C ASP A 204 -0.74 -19.92 18.20
N GLU A 205 0.56 -19.58 18.23
CA GLU A 205 1.25 -19.09 19.44
C GLU A 205 0.64 -17.77 19.94
N LEU A 206 0.34 -16.82 19.05
CA LEU A 206 -0.29 -15.55 19.42
C LEU A 206 -1.71 -15.70 19.98
N LEU A 207 -2.48 -16.66 19.44
CA LEU A 207 -3.83 -16.94 19.93
C LEU A 207 -3.80 -17.60 21.31
N GLU A 208 -2.85 -18.51 21.54
CA GLU A 208 -2.64 -19.13 22.85
C GLU A 208 -2.23 -18.08 23.90
N GLU A 209 -1.30 -17.17 23.58
CA GLU A 209 -0.92 -16.07 24.47
C GLU A 209 -2.09 -15.15 24.81
N ALA A 210 -2.92 -14.79 23.82
CA ALA A 210 -4.09 -13.95 24.03
C ALA A 210 -5.16 -14.62 24.91
N GLU A 211 -5.40 -15.93 24.72
CA GLU A 211 -6.31 -16.70 25.58
C GLU A 211 -5.80 -16.82 27.02
N GLU A 212 -4.49 -16.93 27.21
CA GLU A 212 -3.89 -16.90 28.54
C GLU A 212 -4.06 -15.54 29.24
N GLU A 213 -3.87 -14.44 28.51
CA GLU A 213 -4.10 -13.09 29.05
C GLU A 213 -5.56 -12.86 29.44
N GLU A 214 -6.53 -13.25 28.60
CA GLU A 214 -7.96 -13.17 28.95
C GLU A 214 -8.30 -13.97 30.22
N ARG A 215 -7.70 -15.16 30.40
CA ARG A 215 -7.88 -15.96 31.63
C ARG A 215 -7.27 -15.29 32.85
N ARG A 216 -6.14 -14.59 32.72
CA ARG A 216 -5.51 -13.84 33.81
C ARG A 216 -6.35 -12.63 34.21
N GLU A 217 -6.86 -11.86 33.25
CA GLU A 217 -7.76 -10.72 33.50
C GLU A 217 -9.08 -11.15 34.17
N ALA A 218 -9.64 -12.29 33.74
CA ALA A 218 -10.83 -12.87 34.38
C ALA A 218 -10.57 -13.31 35.84
N SER A 219 -9.33 -13.67 36.18
CA SER A 219 -8.94 -14.05 37.54
C SER A 219 -8.69 -12.85 38.47
N GLU A 220 -8.26 -11.71 37.94
CA GLU A 220 -7.98 -10.48 38.71
C GLU A 220 -9.22 -9.58 38.89
N GLY A 221 -10.27 -9.76 38.08
CA GLY A 221 -11.52 -9.00 38.11
C GLY A 221 -12.56 -9.37 39.17
N SER A 222 -12.23 -10.16 40.21
CA SER A 222 -13.17 -10.54 41.27
C SER A 222 -12.89 -9.84 42.60
N PRO A 223 -13.57 -8.73 42.94
CA PRO A 223 -13.65 -8.26 44.31
C PRO A 223 -14.62 -9.17 45.09
N ARG A 224 -14.03 -10.06 45.88
CA ARG A 224 -14.51 -10.60 47.17
C ARG A 224 -15.97 -10.25 47.51
N ASP A 225 -16.88 -11.15 47.18
CA ASP A 225 -18.06 -11.36 48.02
C ASP A 225 -17.59 -12.04 49.32
N ASN A 226 -17.82 -11.40 50.46
CA ASN A 226 -17.67 -12.04 51.75
C ASN A 226 -18.58 -11.36 52.78
N GLY A 227 -19.73 -12.00 53.00
CA GLY A 227 -20.17 -12.34 54.35
C GLY A 227 -21.31 -11.51 54.94
N ALA A 228 -22.46 -12.18 55.07
CA ALA A 228 -23.60 -11.80 55.87
C ALA A 228 -23.27 -11.49 57.35
N ASP A 229 -23.98 -10.53 57.93
CA ASP A 229 -24.24 -10.48 59.38
C ASP A 229 -25.72 -10.13 59.58
N ASP A 230 -26.43 -11.05 60.23
CA ASP A 230 -27.86 -11.04 60.54
C ASP A 230 -27.96 -10.68 62.03
N SER A 231 -28.50 -9.50 62.36
CA SER A 231 -28.76 -9.09 63.74
C SER A 231 -30.11 -8.39 63.81
N GLU A 232 -31.05 -9.11 64.40
CA GLU A 232 -32.39 -8.68 64.81
C GLU A 232 -32.37 -7.41 65.68
N GLY A 233 -33.39 -6.56 65.51
CA GLY A 233 -33.61 -5.38 66.34
C GLY A 233 -34.93 -4.68 66.02
N GLU A 234 -36.03 -5.22 66.53
CA GLU A 234 -37.32 -4.52 66.64
C GLU A 234 -37.19 -3.25 67.48
N VAL A 235 -37.63 -2.08 66.97
CA VAL A 235 -38.34 -1.08 67.78
C VAL A 235 -39.39 -0.34 66.93
N VAL A 236 -40.53 -0.17 67.57
CA VAL A 236 -41.88 0.26 67.18
C VAL A 236 -42.03 1.79 66.94
N GLU A 237 -42.97 2.16 66.05
CA GLU A 237 -43.80 3.40 65.87
C GLU A 237 -43.26 4.78 66.37
N ASP A 238 -43.46 5.93 65.70
CA ASP A 238 -44.76 6.47 65.30
C ASP A 238 -44.60 7.82 64.52
N ARG A 239 -45.63 8.16 63.73
CA ARG A 239 -46.13 9.50 63.32
C ARG A 239 -45.50 10.35 62.19
N ARG A 240 -46.34 10.43 61.15
CA ARG A 240 -46.90 11.65 60.50
C ARG A 240 -46.11 12.28 59.33
N GLY A 241 -46.65 12.04 58.14
CA GLY A 241 -47.39 13.11 57.44
C GLY A 241 -46.71 13.77 56.24
N SER A 242 -47.40 13.65 55.10
CA SER A 242 -47.53 14.61 53.99
C SER A 242 -46.31 14.93 53.10
N GLY A 243 -46.48 14.71 51.79
CA GLY A 243 -45.69 15.38 50.75
C GLY A 243 -45.61 14.59 49.44
N GLU A 244 -46.47 14.94 48.49
CA GLU A 244 -46.62 14.43 47.12
C GLU A 244 -45.35 14.49 46.22
N PRO A 245 -45.35 13.77 45.07
CA PRO A 245 -44.17 13.56 44.23
C PRO A 245 -43.93 14.72 43.25
N MET A 246 -42.65 15.06 43.02
CA MET A 246 -42.24 16.05 42.02
C MET A 246 -41.80 15.36 40.72
N ASP A 247 -42.71 15.32 39.75
CA ASP A 247 -42.41 15.22 38.32
C ASP A 247 -41.77 16.53 37.82
N VAL A 248 -40.64 16.46 37.11
CA VAL A 248 -40.19 17.56 36.25
C VAL A 248 -39.69 17.03 34.91
N GLU A 249 -40.57 17.16 33.92
CA GLU A 249 -40.29 17.05 32.49
C GLU A 249 -39.36 18.17 31.95
N ARG A 250 -38.62 17.80 30.90
CA ARG A 250 -38.25 18.60 29.70
C ARG A 250 -37.42 19.88 29.84
N ARG A 251 -36.30 19.90 29.09
CA ARG A 251 -35.99 21.04 28.21
C ARG A 251 -35.14 20.66 27.00
N SER A 252 -35.82 20.49 25.87
CA SER A 252 -35.29 20.64 24.52
C SER A 252 -34.86 22.09 24.28
N ARG A 253 -33.69 22.28 23.63
CA ARG A 253 -33.28 23.58 23.07
C ARG A 253 -32.97 23.41 21.59
N SER A 254 -33.94 23.79 20.77
CA SER A 254 -33.76 24.21 19.38
C SER A 254 -33.08 25.58 19.34
N ARG A 255 -32.16 25.77 18.39
CA ARG A 255 -31.69 27.09 17.96
C ARG A 255 -31.78 27.16 16.44
N SER A 256 -32.83 27.82 15.97
CA SER A 256 -32.93 28.41 14.64
C SER A 256 -32.40 29.85 14.68
N ARG A 257 -31.69 30.27 13.63
CA ARG A 257 -31.52 31.67 13.27
C ARG A 257 -31.26 31.77 11.76
N ASP A 258 -32.31 32.15 11.04
CA ASP A 258 -32.27 32.77 9.72
C ASP A 258 -31.81 34.23 9.82
N ARG A 259 -31.07 34.72 8.82
CA ARG A 259 -31.54 35.79 7.90
C ARG A 259 -30.42 36.28 6.95
N SER A 260 -30.74 36.22 5.66
CA SER A 260 -30.15 36.99 4.55
C SER A 260 -30.46 38.50 4.69
N PRO A 261 -29.90 39.39 3.84
CA PRO A 261 -30.18 39.47 2.38
C PRO A 261 -29.02 39.06 1.49
#